data_AF-E9SHF7-F1
#
_entry.id   AF-E9SHF7-F1
#
_cell.length_a   1.000
_cell.length_b   1.000
_cell.length_c   1.000
_cell.angle_alpha   90.00
_cell.angle_beta   90.00
_cell.angle_gamma   90.00
#
_symmetry.space_group_name_H-M   'P 1'
#
loop_
_entity.id
_entity.type
_entity.pdbx_description
1 polymer ?
#
loop_
_entity_poly.entity_id
_entity_poly.type
_entity_poly.pdbx_seq_one_letter_code
_entity_poly.pdbx_strand_id
1 'polypeptide(L)'
;MTIASYAVGAHQGYVYVRAEYPVAVHRLQIALDQAREYGLLGKNILGKGHDFDIEIRLGAGAFVCGEETALLTSIEGNRGEPRPRPPFPAVKGLFGKPTLLNNVETYANIAQIIRKGAAWYSAMGTEKSKGTKVFALGGKITNVGLVEIPMGTTLREIIEEIGGGIPEGKAFKAAQTGGPSGGCIPAQHIDTPIDYESLAALGSMMGSGGLIVMDEDNCMVDVSKFYLNFTVDESCGKCTPCRVGTRKLLQLLEKITDGKGEMEDLEKIQDLATHMKSSSLCALGQSAPNPVLSTLQYFGDEYLAHIKDKKCPAGVCKNLLQYEIVADKCKGCTLCARNCPAGAITGTVKNPHVIDTDKCIKCGVCMSNCKFGAIIKK
;
A
#
# COMPACT_ATOMS: atom_id res chain seq x y z
N MET A 1 -23.38 9.27 11.12
CA MET A 1 -23.67 10.39 10.20
C MET A 1 -24.74 11.33 10.75
N THR A 2 -25.90 10.84 11.23
CA THR A 2 -26.96 11.69 11.83
C THR A 2 -26.48 12.65 12.93
N ILE A 3 -25.55 12.21 13.78
CA ILE A 3 -24.94 13.08 14.81
C ILE A 3 -24.17 14.23 14.17
N ALA A 4 -23.34 13.94 13.17
CA ALA A 4 -22.56 14.94 12.47
C ALA A 4 -23.46 15.90 11.68
N SER A 5 -24.53 15.40 11.07
CA SER A 5 -25.49 16.23 10.32
C SER A 5 -26.20 17.23 11.21
N TYR A 6 -26.57 16.82 12.43
CA TYR A 6 -27.14 17.73 13.42
C TYR A 6 -26.14 18.84 13.79
N ALA A 7 -24.87 18.48 14.02
CA ALA A 7 -23.84 19.44 14.41
C ALA A 7 -23.54 20.51 13.33
N VAL A 8 -23.66 20.15 12.04
CA VAL A 8 -23.37 21.08 10.92
C VAL A 8 -24.61 21.58 10.17
N GLY A 9 -25.82 21.21 10.63
CA GLY A 9 -27.08 21.58 9.96
C GLY A 9 -27.29 20.93 8.59
N ALA A 10 -26.68 19.78 8.33
CA ALA A 10 -26.86 19.06 7.08
C ALA A 10 -28.19 18.30 7.06
N HIS A 11 -28.89 18.36 5.93
CA HIS A 11 -30.18 17.69 5.71
C HIS A 11 -30.05 16.47 4.78
N GLN A 12 -28.91 16.34 4.09
CA GLN A 12 -28.64 15.26 3.15
C GLN A 12 -27.23 14.72 3.38
N GLY A 13 -27.10 13.40 3.42
CA GLY A 13 -25.85 12.66 3.46
C GLY A 13 -25.68 11.78 2.22
N TYR A 14 -24.42 11.50 1.88
CA TYR A 14 -24.07 10.53 0.86
C TYR A 14 -23.01 9.59 1.42
N VAL A 15 -23.18 8.29 1.22
CA VAL A 15 -22.12 7.29 1.45
C VAL A 15 -21.61 6.84 0.10
N TYR A 16 -20.39 7.23 -0.23
CA TYR A 16 -19.71 6.77 -1.43
C TYR A 16 -19.06 5.42 -1.16
N VAL A 17 -19.53 4.37 -1.85
CA VAL A 17 -19.05 3.00 -1.67
C VAL A 17 -18.55 2.47 -3.01
N ARG A 18 -17.43 1.77 -2.99
CA ARG A 18 -16.91 1.04 -4.15
C ARG A 18 -17.88 -0.05 -4.60
N ALA A 19 -18.18 -0.14 -5.90
CA ALA A 19 -19.05 -1.18 -6.45
C ALA A 19 -18.49 -2.60 -6.23
N GLU A 20 -17.18 -2.72 -6.01
CA GLU A 20 -16.50 -3.98 -5.71
C GLU A 20 -16.90 -4.56 -4.33
N TYR A 21 -17.69 -3.85 -3.53
CA TYR A 21 -18.14 -4.25 -2.19
C TYR A 21 -19.66 -4.57 -2.12
N PRO A 22 -20.18 -5.53 -2.91
CA PRO A 22 -21.61 -5.77 -3.01
C PRO A 22 -22.24 -6.17 -1.67
N VAL A 23 -21.53 -6.94 -0.85
CA VAL A 23 -22.01 -7.35 0.48
C VAL A 23 -22.11 -6.15 1.43
N ALA A 24 -21.14 -5.23 1.40
CA ALA A 24 -21.17 -4.04 2.24
C ALA A 24 -22.29 -3.08 1.83
N VAL A 25 -22.49 -2.89 0.52
CA VAL A 25 -23.59 -2.09 -0.04
C VAL A 25 -24.94 -2.67 0.40
N HIS A 26 -25.13 -3.98 0.24
CA HIS A 26 -26.36 -4.65 0.63
C HIS A 26 -26.66 -4.51 2.13
N ARG A 27 -25.67 -4.75 2.99
CA ARG A 27 -25.81 -4.60 4.45
C ARG A 27 -26.07 -3.15 4.85
N LEU A 28 -25.40 -2.20 4.21
CA LEU A 28 -25.61 -0.77 4.47
C LEU A 28 -27.02 -0.36 4.06
N GLN A 29 -27.53 -0.83 2.92
CA GLN A 29 -28.90 -0.56 2.50
C GLN A 29 -29.92 -1.04 3.53
N ILE A 30 -29.79 -2.30 3.99
CA ILE A 30 -30.65 -2.84 5.06
C ILE A 30 -30.60 -1.96 6.31
N ALA A 31 -29.40 -1.55 6.75
CA ALA A 31 -29.25 -0.71 7.94
C ALA A 31 -29.87 0.68 7.77
N LEU A 32 -29.78 1.29 6.58
CA LEU A 32 -30.43 2.56 6.28
C LEU A 32 -31.95 2.44 6.29
N ASP A 33 -32.49 1.36 5.73
CA ASP A 33 -33.95 1.13 5.70
C ASP A 33 -34.49 0.88 7.11
N GLN A 34 -33.79 0.09 7.93
CA GLN A 34 -34.12 -0.07 9.35
C GLN A 34 -34.04 1.26 10.11
N ALA A 35 -33.01 2.07 9.86
CA ALA A 35 -32.89 3.38 10.51
C ALA A 35 -34.03 4.34 10.13
N ARG A 36 -34.55 4.28 8.90
CA ARG A 36 -35.76 5.00 8.49
C ARG A 36 -37.00 4.49 9.22
N GLU A 37 -37.17 3.17 9.30
CA GLU A 37 -38.30 2.53 10.01
C GLU A 37 -38.33 2.94 11.50
N TYR A 38 -37.17 2.99 12.15
CA TYR A 38 -37.04 3.44 13.55
C TYR A 38 -37.11 4.97 13.74
N GLY A 39 -37.29 5.76 12.68
CA GLY A 39 -37.33 7.23 12.75
C GLY A 39 -36.00 7.88 13.12
N LEU A 40 -34.87 7.19 12.83
CA LEU A 40 -33.49 7.66 13.02
C LEU A 40 -32.90 8.33 11.77
N LEU A 41 -33.59 8.20 10.64
CA LEU A 41 -33.37 8.89 9.37
C LEU A 41 -34.72 9.33 8.78
N GLY A 42 -34.73 10.39 8.00
CA GLY A 42 -35.92 10.99 7.42
C GLY A 42 -36.27 12.34 8.06
N LYS A 43 -37.56 12.63 8.18
CA LYS A 43 -38.07 13.90 8.71
C LYS A 43 -38.22 13.86 10.23
N ASN A 44 -37.95 14.99 10.87
CA ASN A 44 -38.17 15.26 12.27
C ASN A 44 -37.65 14.12 13.17
N ILE A 45 -36.37 13.78 13.00
CA ILE A 45 -35.72 12.65 13.67
C ILE A 45 -35.95 12.75 15.18
N LEU A 46 -36.54 11.70 15.76
CA LEU A 46 -36.92 11.61 17.18
C LEU A 46 -37.78 12.78 17.71
N GLY A 47 -38.51 13.50 16.84
CA GLY A 47 -39.33 14.65 17.20
C GLY A 47 -38.53 15.91 17.58
N LYS A 48 -37.25 16.00 17.17
CA LYS A 48 -36.32 17.07 17.56
C LYS A 48 -36.15 18.21 16.55
N GLY A 49 -36.95 18.24 15.49
CA GLY A 49 -36.93 19.29 14.47
C GLY A 49 -35.73 19.24 13.52
N HIS A 50 -35.05 18.09 13.42
CA HIS A 50 -33.92 17.88 12.50
C HIS A 50 -34.29 16.86 11.44
N ASP A 51 -34.15 17.23 10.17
CA ASP A 51 -34.36 16.34 9.03
C ASP A 51 -33.00 15.87 8.50
N PHE A 52 -32.83 14.57 8.27
CA PHE A 52 -31.62 14.04 7.64
C PHE A 52 -31.84 12.68 7.01
N ASP A 53 -31.47 12.53 5.75
CA ASP A 53 -31.47 11.24 5.06
C ASP A 53 -30.13 10.97 4.36
N ILE A 54 -29.88 9.71 4.02
CA ILE A 54 -28.62 9.23 3.46
C ILE A 54 -28.88 8.44 2.17
N GLU A 55 -28.17 8.79 1.11
CA GLU A 55 -28.12 8.00 -0.12
C GLU A 55 -26.79 7.24 -0.25
N ILE A 56 -26.85 6.04 -0.82
CA ILE A 56 -25.65 5.30 -1.23
C ILE A 56 -25.30 5.71 -2.67
N ARG A 57 -24.05 6.07 -2.91
CA ARG A 57 -23.49 6.34 -4.24
C ARG A 57 -22.42 5.31 -4.55
N LEU A 58 -22.57 4.60 -5.66
CA LEU A 58 -21.63 3.56 -6.07
C LEU A 58 -20.54 4.14 -6.98
N GLY A 59 -19.28 3.92 -6.60
CA GLY A 59 -18.11 4.19 -7.43
C GLY A 59 -17.78 3.04 -8.36
N ALA A 60 -17.18 3.32 -9.51
CA ALA A 60 -16.86 2.34 -10.56
C ALA A 60 -15.39 1.89 -10.54
N GLY A 61 -14.84 1.57 -9.37
CA GLY A 61 -13.53 0.93 -9.27
C GLY A 61 -12.31 1.82 -9.53
N ALA A 62 -12.36 3.11 -9.19
CA ALA A 62 -11.21 4.03 -9.31
C ALA A 62 -10.70 4.48 -7.94
N PHE A 63 -9.47 4.15 -7.59
CA PHE A 63 -8.85 4.47 -6.29
C PHE A 63 -8.77 5.98 -6.04
N VAL A 64 -8.48 6.77 -7.08
CA VAL A 64 -8.44 8.24 -6.99
C VAL A 64 -9.77 8.86 -6.53
N CYS A 65 -10.90 8.17 -6.75
CA CYS A 65 -12.21 8.64 -6.27
C CYS A 65 -12.37 8.54 -4.74
N GLY A 66 -11.40 7.96 -4.03
CA GLY A 66 -11.30 8.07 -2.57
C GLY A 66 -10.73 9.40 -2.09
N GLU A 67 -10.11 10.20 -2.97
CA GLU A 67 -9.61 11.54 -2.65
C GLU A 67 -10.78 12.52 -2.49
N GLU A 68 -10.68 13.42 -1.50
CA GLU A 68 -11.78 14.31 -1.07
C GLU A 68 -12.49 15.00 -2.24
N THR A 69 -11.76 15.71 -3.11
CA THR A 69 -12.37 16.50 -4.18
C THR A 69 -12.74 15.67 -5.42
N ALA A 70 -12.01 14.59 -5.68
CA ALA A 70 -12.34 13.64 -6.73
C ALA A 70 -13.63 12.87 -6.41
N LEU A 71 -13.83 12.50 -5.14
CA LEU A 71 -15.04 11.85 -4.63
C LEU A 71 -16.27 12.70 -4.90
N LEU A 72 -16.22 13.98 -4.54
CA LEU A 72 -17.33 14.92 -4.78
C LEU A 72 -17.65 15.03 -6.27
N THR A 73 -16.61 15.16 -7.10
CA THR A 73 -16.76 15.24 -8.56
C THR A 73 -17.38 13.96 -9.13
N SER A 74 -17.02 12.79 -8.60
CA SER A 74 -17.60 11.50 -8.99
C SER A 74 -19.08 11.38 -8.58
N ILE A 75 -19.46 11.83 -7.37
CA ILE A 75 -20.87 11.84 -6.93
C ILE A 75 -21.73 12.72 -7.85
N GLU A 76 -21.17 13.84 -8.33
CA GLU A 76 -21.86 14.74 -9.26
C GLU A 76 -22.06 14.15 -10.68
N GLY A 77 -21.58 12.92 -10.93
CA GLY A 77 -21.70 12.24 -12.22
C GLY A 77 -20.58 12.60 -13.22
N ASN A 78 -19.59 13.38 -12.79
CA ASN A 78 -18.44 13.72 -13.60
C ASN A 78 -17.33 12.66 -13.45
N ARG A 79 -16.32 12.71 -14.32
CA ARG A 79 -15.11 11.90 -14.15
C ARG A 79 -14.43 12.24 -12.82
N GLY A 80 -14.03 11.21 -12.05
CA GLY A 80 -13.44 11.33 -10.71
C GLY A 80 -12.06 11.98 -10.70
N GLU A 81 -12.02 13.27 -10.99
CA GLU A 81 -10.81 14.08 -11.03
C GLU A 81 -10.81 15.10 -9.90
N PRO A 82 -9.67 15.29 -9.21
CA PRO A 82 -9.58 16.25 -8.12
C PRO A 82 -9.73 17.69 -8.63
N ARG A 83 -10.21 18.56 -7.75
CA ARG A 83 -10.36 20.01 -7.98
C ARG A 83 -9.26 20.77 -7.25
N PRO A 84 -8.69 21.82 -7.85
CA PRO A 84 -7.76 22.68 -7.13
C PRO A 84 -8.45 23.35 -5.94
N ARG A 85 -7.69 23.54 -4.86
CA ARG A 85 -8.08 24.35 -3.71
C ARG A 85 -7.32 25.67 -3.77
N PRO A 86 -7.95 26.84 -3.51
CA PRO A 86 -9.38 27.07 -3.22
C PRO A 86 -10.33 26.98 -4.43
N PRO A 87 -11.67 26.85 -4.22
CA PRO A 87 -12.36 26.81 -2.92
C PRO A 87 -12.29 25.44 -2.22
N PHE A 88 -12.30 25.45 -0.89
CA PHE A 88 -12.38 24.23 -0.08
C PHE A 88 -13.82 23.66 -0.04
N PRO A 89 -14.00 22.34 0.09
CA PRO A 89 -15.32 21.71 0.16
C PRO A 89 -16.23 22.25 1.27
N ALA A 90 -15.65 22.66 2.40
CA ALA A 90 -16.39 23.29 3.49
C ALA A 90 -17.08 24.61 3.10
N VAL A 91 -16.58 25.29 2.06
CA VAL A 91 -17.20 26.52 1.51
C VAL A 91 -18.04 26.19 0.28
N LYS A 92 -17.48 25.42 -0.66
CA LYS A 92 -18.11 25.05 -1.93
C LYS A 92 -17.68 23.64 -2.33
N GLY A 93 -18.40 22.64 -1.83
CA GLY A 93 -18.20 21.23 -2.11
C GLY A 93 -19.24 20.67 -3.08
N LEU A 94 -19.92 19.62 -2.65
CA LEU A 94 -20.87 18.85 -3.44
C LEU A 94 -22.04 19.72 -3.94
N PHE A 95 -22.29 19.72 -5.25
CA PHE A 95 -23.31 20.54 -5.89
C PHE A 95 -23.19 22.03 -5.56
N GLY A 96 -21.95 22.48 -5.30
CA GLY A 96 -21.64 23.86 -4.92
C GLY A 96 -22.10 24.25 -3.50
N LYS A 97 -22.46 23.29 -2.65
CA LYS A 97 -22.86 23.53 -1.25
C LYS A 97 -21.72 23.23 -0.27
N PRO A 98 -21.65 23.91 0.89
CA PRO A 98 -20.79 23.52 2.01
C PRO A 98 -20.94 22.04 2.32
N THR A 99 -19.85 21.28 2.26
CA THR A 99 -19.88 19.82 2.41
C THR A 99 -18.84 19.38 3.43
N LEU A 100 -19.29 18.62 4.43
CA LEU A 100 -18.42 17.91 5.38
C LEU A 100 -18.17 16.50 4.87
N LEU A 101 -16.91 16.20 4.53
CA LEU A 101 -16.47 14.86 4.13
C LEU A 101 -15.60 14.26 5.24
N ASN A 102 -15.85 12.99 5.59
CA ASN A 102 -15.02 12.24 6.53
C ASN A 102 -15.01 10.75 6.18
N ASN A 103 -13.99 10.05 6.68
CA ASN A 103 -13.90 8.60 6.60
C ASN A 103 -14.98 7.93 7.48
N VAL A 104 -15.40 6.72 7.10
CA VAL A 104 -16.36 5.89 7.83
C VAL A 104 -15.88 5.61 9.26
N GLU A 105 -14.58 5.31 9.45
CA GLU A 105 -13.97 5.05 10.77
C GLU A 105 -14.15 6.25 11.71
N THR A 106 -13.90 7.47 11.21
CA THR A 106 -14.11 8.70 11.97
C THR A 106 -15.55 8.80 12.46
N TYR A 107 -16.53 8.57 11.58
CA TYR A 107 -17.94 8.60 11.96
C TYR A 107 -18.36 7.46 12.90
N ALA A 108 -17.74 6.29 12.79
CA ALA A 108 -17.99 5.16 13.68
C ALA A 108 -17.56 5.48 15.13
N ASN A 109 -16.43 6.18 15.29
CA ASN A 109 -15.90 6.55 16.60
C ASN A 109 -16.74 7.61 17.33
N ILE A 110 -17.39 8.53 16.60
CA ILE A 110 -18.17 9.63 17.22
C ILE A 110 -19.25 9.13 18.18
N ALA A 111 -19.97 8.06 17.83
CA ALA A 111 -21.03 7.52 18.68
C ALA A 111 -20.49 6.98 20.01
N GLN A 112 -19.30 6.34 19.99
CA GLN A 112 -18.64 5.86 21.20
C GLN A 112 -18.12 7.01 22.05
N ILE A 113 -17.55 8.04 21.42
CA ILE A 113 -17.04 9.25 22.09
C ILE A 113 -18.16 9.95 22.86
N ILE A 114 -19.34 10.13 22.26
CA ILE A 114 -20.47 10.77 22.95
C ILE A 114 -20.98 9.94 24.12
N ARG A 115 -21.02 8.60 23.97
CA ARG A 115 -21.53 7.70 25.01
C ARG A 115 -20.59 7.55 26.20
N LYS A 116 -19.28 7.51 25.97
CA LYS A 116 -18.25 7.25 26.99
C LYS A 116 -17.51 8.51 27.46
N GLY A 117 -17.73 9.63 26.78
CA GLY A 117 -17.07 10.90 27.02
C GLY A 117 -15.77 11.07 26.24
N ALA A 118 -15.44 12.32 25.92
CA ALA A 118 -14.21 12.66 25.20
C ALA A 118 -12.95 12.26 25.96
N ALA A 119 -12.96 12.39 27.30
CA ALA A 119 -11.85 12.01 28.17
C ALA A 119 -11.47 10.53 28.03
N TRP A 120 -12.46 9.63 27.89
CA TRP A 120 -12.23 8.21 27.65
C TRP A 120 -11.48 7.97 26.34
N TYR A 121 -11.90 8.63 25.26
CA TYR A 121 -11.27 8.46 23.95
C TYR A 121 -9.85 9.07 23.92
N SER A 122 -9.66 10.24 24.55
CA SER A 122 -8.37 10.91 24.62
C SER A 122 -7.38 10.31 25.62
N ALA A 123 -7.84 9.43 26.51
CA ALA A 123 -6.99 8.65 27.40
C ALA A 123 -6.26 7.52 26.65
N MET A 124 -6.75 7.13 25.47
CA MET A 124 -6.05 6.23 24.55
C MET A 124 -5.22 7.06 23.57
N GLY A 125 -4.10 6.50 23.12
CA GLY A 125 -3.24 7.16 22.14
C GLY A 125 -2.05 7.90 22.75
N THR A 126 -1.32 8.61 21.89
CA THR A 126 -0.22 9.49 22.30
C THR A 126 -0.74 10.89 22.65
N GLU A 127 0.15 11.83 22.99
CA GLU A 127 -0.26 13.21 23.29
C GLU A 127 -1.02 13.85 22.11
N LYS A 128 -0.53 13.63 20.89
CA LYS A 128 -1.06 14.27 19.67
C LYS A 128 -1.90 13.35 18.79
N SER A 129 -1.87 12.04 19.03
CA SER A 129 -2.65 11.06 18.27
C SER A 129 -3.58 10.30 19.22
N LYS A 130 -4.81 10.80 19.39
CA LYS A 130 -5.79 10.27 20.34
C LYS A 130 -6.63 9.13 19.78
N GLY A 131 -7.03 8.21 20.65
CA GLY A 131 -7.97 7.14 20.35
C GLY A 131 -7.35 5.89 19.76
N THR A 132 -8.16 5.18 18.97
CA THR A 132 -7.81 3.91 18.34
C THR A 132 -7.74 4.04 16.82
N LYS A 133 -7.10 3.07 16.18
CA LYS A 133 -7.04 2.94 14.73
C LYS A 133 -7.23 1.48 14.34
N VAL A 134 -8.02 1.25 13.30
CA VAL A 134 -8.16 -0.06 12.66
C VAL A 134 -7.10 -0.22 11.58
N PHE A 135 -6.34 -1.32 11.64
CA PHE A 135 -5.38 -1.73 10.62
C PHE A 135 -5.83 -3.00 9.90
N ALA A 136 -5.61 -3.04 8.60
CA ALA A 136 -5.66 -4.25 7.79
C ALA A 136 -4.24 -4.83 7.72
N LEU A 137 -3.97 -5.79 8.60
CA LEU A 137 -2.71 -6.49 8.72
C LEU A 137 -2.65 -7.62 7.67
N GLY A 138 -1.66 -7.57 6.79
CA GLY A 138 -1.45 -8.58 5.76
C GLY A 138 0.02 -8.71 5.35
N GLY A 139 0.27 -9.46 4.27
CA GLY A 139 1.62 -9.78 3.79
C GLY A 139 2.19 -11.05 4.42
N LYS A 140 3.47 -11.03 4.78
CA LYS A 140 4.23 -12.15 5.37
C LYS A 140 4.01 -12.23 6.88
N ILE A 141 2.79 -12.55 7.29
CA ILE A 141 2.38 -12.56 8.70
C ILE A 141 1.49 -13.78 9.00
N THR A 142 1.61 -14.37 10.19
CA THR A 142 0.85 -15.55 10.59
C THR A 142 -0.65 -15.27 10.70
N ASN A 143 -1.03 -14.21 11.41
CA ASN A 143 -2.42 -13.82 11.64
C ASN A 143 -2.79 -12.64 10.72
N VAL A 144 -3.35 -12.93 9.55
CA VAL A 144 -3.89 -11.92 8.63
C VAL A 144 -5.29 -11.51 9.06
N GLY A 145 -5.58 -10.20 9.12
CA GLY A 145 -6.90 -9.74 9.53
C GLY A 145 -7.01 -8.24 9.78
N LEU A 146 -8.12 -7.85 10.41
CA LEU A 146 -8.35 -6.50 10.91
C LEU A 146 -8.05 -6.45 12.40
N VAL A 147 -7.25 -5.47 12.82
CA VAL A 147 -6.88 -5.26 14.22
C VAL A 147 -7.20 -3.82 14.60
N GLU A 148 -7.91 -3.62 15.71
CA GLU A 148 -8.12 -2.29 16.29
C GLU A 148 -7.17 -2.13 17.47
N ILE A 149 -6.29 -1.12 17.39
CA ILE A 149 -5.28 -0.85 18.41
C ILE A 149 -5.34 0.61 18.85
N PRO A 150 -4.94 0.91 20.11
CA PRO A 150 -4.66 2.29 20.51
C PRO A 150 -3.56 2.90 19.62
N MET A 151 -3.67 4.19 19.32
CA MET A 151 -2.56 4.92 18.71
C MET A 151 -1.32 4.84 19.63
N GLY A 152 -0.13 4.77 19.05
CA GLY A 152 1.13 4.65 19.80
C GLY A 152 1.55 3.22 20.14
N THR A 153 0.72 2.20 19.91
CA THR A 153 1.16 0.79 19.91
C THR A 153 2.34 0.62 18.94
N THR A 154 3.38 -0.12 19.36
CA THR A 154 4.60 -0.27 18.55
C THR A 154 4.37 -1.18 17.35
N LEU A 155 5.13 -0.98 16.28
CA LEU A 155 5.08 -1.87 15.12
C LEU A 155 5.46 -3.31 15.51
N ARG A 156 6.40 -3.49 16.45
CA ARG A 156 6.78 -4.79 17.01
C ARG A 156 5.59 -5.51 17.64
N GLU A 157 4.86 -4.85 18.53
CA GLU A 157 3.69 -5.43 19.21
C GLU A 157 2.63 -5.88 18.19
N ILE A 158 2.38 -5.06 17.16
CA ILE A 158 1.43 -5.40 16.09
C ILE A 158 1.88 -6.65 15.32
N ILE A 159 3.17 -6.77 15.01
CA ILE A 159 3.70 -7.85 14.18
C ILE A 159 3.89 -9.13 15.00
N GLU A 160 4.62 -9.05 16.10
CA GLU A 160 5.08 -10.20 16.88
C GLU A 160 3.96 -10.73 17.80
N GLU A 161 3.25 -9.85 18.51
CA GLU A 161 2.25 -10.28 19.50
C GLU A 161 0.87 -10.49 18.86
N ILE A 162 0.36 -9.49 18.13
CA ILE A 162 -0.98 -9.56 17.52
C ILE A 162 -0.94 -10.39 16.23
N GLY A 163 0.03 -10.10 15.37
CA GLY A 163 0.23 -10.76 14.08
C GLY A 163 0.79 -12.17 14.18
N GLY A 164 1.31 -12.58 15.34
CA GLY A 164 1.92 -13.91 15.53
C GLY A 164 3.24 -14.10 14.78
N GLY A 165 3.93 -13.01 14.46
CA GLY A 165 5.23 -13.01 13.82
C GLY A 165 5.24 -13.41 12.34
N ILE A 166 6.45 -13.46 11.78
CA ILE A 166 6.69 -13.87 10.40
C ILE A 166 6.57 -15.40 10.28
N PRO A 167 5.85 -15.93 9.27
CA PRO A 167 5.75 -17.36 9.04
C PRO A 167 7.12 -18.04 8.90
N GLU A 168 7.21 -19.30 9.31
CA GLU A 168 8.42 -20.13 9.19
C GLU A 168 9.65 -19.60 9.97
N GLY A 169 9.46 -18.62 10.87
CA GLY A 169 10.55 -18.05 11.68
C GLY A 169 11.54 -17.20 10.88
N LYS A 170 11.15 -16.71 9.70
CA LYS A 170 11.96 -15.82 8.87
C LYS A 170 12.14 -14.44 9.52
N ALA A 171 13.18 -13.71 9.10
CA ALA A 171 13.41 -12.38 9.61
C ALA A 171 12.40 -11.37 9.05
N PHE A 172 11.91 -10.49 9.93
CA PHE A 172 11.19 -9.29 9.53
C PHE A 172 12.14 -8.35 8.79
N LYS A 173 11.71 -7.85 7.62
CA LYS A 173 12.50 -6.93 6.81
C LYS A 173 11.95 -5.52 6.85
N ALA A 174 10.65 -5.38 6.58
CA ALA A 174 9.99 -4.09 6.52
C ALA A 174 8.47 -4.22 6.69
N ALA A 175 7.83 -3.14 7.12
CA ALA A 175 6.39 -2.99 7.04
C ALA A 175 6.04 -1.78 6.19
N GLN A 176 5.10 -1.93 5.28
CA GLN A 176 4.56 -0.84 4.51
C GLN A 176 3.28 -0.35 5.17
N THR A 177 3.20 0.95 5.44
CA THR A 177 2.02 1.56 6.05
C THR A 177 1.51 2.71 5.21
N GLY A 178 0.20 2.94 5.24
CA GLY A 178 -0.44 4.07 4.55
C GLY A 178 -1.08 3.74 3.20
N GLY A 179 -1.20 2.46 2.86
CA GLY A 179 -1.70 2.02 1.56
C GLY A 179 -0.69 2.30 0.44
N PRO A 180 -1.02 2.10 -0.84
CA PRO A 180 -0.02 2.03 -1.93
C PRO A 180 0.90 3.25 -2.11
N SER A 181 0.54 4.41 -1.58
CA SER A 181 1.35 5.64 -1.61
C SER A 181 2.09 5.93 -0.30
N GLY A 182 2.14 4.96 0.62
CA GLY A 182 2.85 5.06 1.89
C GLY A 182 4.29 4.52 1.83
N GLY A 183 5.06 4.78 2.88
CA GLY A 183 6.47 4.41 2.95
C GLY A 183 6.70 3.02 3.57
N CYS A 184 7.93 2.54 3.45
CA CYS A 184 8.39 1.31 4.09
C CYS A 184 9.20 1.62 5.37
N ILE A 185 8.81 1.01 6.48
CA ILE A 185 9.46 1.08 7.78
C ILE A 185 10.40 -0.13 7.88
N PRO A 186 11.73 0.06 7.95
CA PRO A 186 12.69 -1.05 8.01
C PRO A 186 12.74 -1.71 9.39
N ALA A 187 13.32 -2.92 9.47
CA ALA A 187 13.50 -3.69 10.70
C ALA A 187 14.16 -2.92 11.86
N GLN A 188 15.12 -2.03 11.57
CA GLN A 188 15.76 -1.17 12.57
C GLN A 188 14.81 -0.18 13.27
N HIS A 189 13.60 0.03 12.72
CA HIS A 189 12.56 0.91 13.25
C HIS A 189 11.30 0.12 13.66
N ILE A 190 11.43 -1.19 13.93
CA ILE A 190 10.30 -2.02 14.36
C ILE A 190 9.72 -1.57 15.72
N ASP A 191 10.50 -0.91 16.57
CA ASP A 191 10.03 -0.37 17.85
C ASP A 191 9.34 0.99 17.73
N THR A 192 9.16 1.51 16.51
CA THR A 192 8.51 2.80 16.28
C THR A 192 7.03 2.74 16.70
N PRO A 193 6.55 3.69 17.52
CA PRO A 193 5.14 3.80 17.85
C PRO A 193 4.32 4.20 16.62
N ILE A 194 3.17 3.56 16.45
CA ILE A 194 2.27 3.84 15.34
C ILE A 194 1.40 5.05 15.67
N ASP A 195 1.90 6.23 15.30
CA ASP A 195 1.22 7.51 15.40
C ASP A 195 1.53 8.39 14.17
N TYR A 196 0.82 9.52 14.02
CA TYR A 196 0.98 10.37 12.84
C TYR A 196 2.38 10.97 12.69
N GLU A 197 3.02 11.36 13.79
CA GLU A 197 4.29 12.09 13.75
C GLU A 197 5.47 11.15 13.51
N SER A 198 5.49 10.03 14.23
CA SER A 198 6.52 9.00 14.15
C SER A 198 6.57 8.38 12.76
N LEU A 199 5.41 8.10 12.15
CA LEU A 199 5.34 7.58 10.79
C LEU A 199 5.82 8.59 9.74
N ALA A 200 5.42 9.86 9.87
CA ALA A 200 5.83 10.92 8.95
C ALA A 200 7.36 11.15 8.99
N ALA A 201 7.98 11.05 10.17
CA ALA A 201 9.42 11.18 10.35
C ALA A 201 10.23 10.09 9.61
N LEU A 202 9.62 8.91 9.40
CA LEU A 202 10.23 7.80 8.66
C LEU A 202 9.88 7.80 7.16
N GLY A 203 9.26 8.87 6.65
CA GLY A 203 8.82 8.92 5.25
C GLY A 203 7.64 7.98 4.94
N SER A 204 6.98 7.46 5.97
CA SER A 204 5.71 6.75 5.86
C SER A 204 4.54 7.65 6.24
N MET A 205 3.32 7.11 6.32
CA MET A 205 2.14 7.87 6.71
C MET A 205 1.05 6.98 7.29
N MET A 206 0.27 7.59 8.18
CA MET A 206 -1.02 7.03 8.60
C MET A 206 -2.05 7.29 7.47
N GLY A 207 -2.13 6.34 6.54
CA GLY A 207 -3.10 6.37 5.44
C GLY A 207 -4.40 5.62 5.78
N SER A 208 -4.81 4.71 4.91
CA SER A 208 -6.05 3.94 5.03
C SER A 208 -6.05 2.87 6.14
N GLY A 209 -4.96 2.72 6.89
CA GLY A 209 -4.77 1.62 7.85
C GLY A 209 -4.28 0.32 7.22
N GLY A 210 -3.88 0.29 5.95
CA GLY A 210 -3.16 -0.87 5.40
C GLY A 210 -1.77 -1.01 6.05
N LEU A 211 -1.45 -2.22 6.54
CA LEU A 211 -0.15 -2.59 7.08
C LEU A 211 0.31 -3.91 6.45
N ILE A 212 1.25 -3.82 5.50
CA ILE A 212 1.76 -4.97 4.76
C ILE A 212 3.15 -5.34 5.27
N VAL A 213 3.25 -6.52 5.89
CA VAL A 213 4.50 -7.05 6.46
C VAL A 213 5.30 -7.77 5.37
N MET A 214 6.61 -7.55 5.34
CA MET A 214 7.56 -8.15 4.41
C MET A 214 8.69 -8.85 5.16
N ASP A 215 9.14 -9.97 4.62
CA ASP A 215 10.23 -10.79 5.14
C ASP A 215 11.52 -10.62 4.32
N GLU A 216 12.58 -11.32 4.73
CA GLU A 216 13.89 -11.31 4.08
C GLU A 216 13.88 -11.70 2.59
N ASP A 217 12.86 -12.44 2.13
CA ASP A 217 12.71 -12.87 0.73
C ASP A 217 12.02 -11.84 -0.16
N ASN A 218 11.60 -10.69 0.38
CA ASN A 218 11.04 -9.60 -0.41
C ASN A 218 12.14 -8.67 -0.95
N CYS A 219 12.12 -8.34 -2.25
CA CYS A 219 13.00 -7.31 -2.82
C CYS A 219 12.37 -5.93 -2.70
N MET A 220 13.05 -4.98 -2.05
CA MET A 220 12.48 -3.65 -1.80
C MET A 220 12.41 -2.79 -3.06
N VAL A 221 13.28 -3.02 -4.04
CA VAL A 221 13.19 -2.38 -5.37
C VAL A 221 11.94 -2.84 -6.11
N ASP A 222 11.64 -4.15 -6.06
CA ASP A 222 10.46 -4.74 -6.70
C ASP A 222 9.16 -4.34 -5.99
N VAL A 223 9.17 -4.25 -4.66
CA VAL A 223 8.06 -3.72 -3.85
C VAL A 223 7.73 -2.29 -4.27
N SER A 224 8.73 -1.42 -4.39
CA SER A 224 8.54 -0.05 -4.85
C SER A 224 7.99 0.02 -6.27
N LYS A 225 8.46 -0.86 -7.17
CA LYS A 225 7.92 -0.99 -8.52
C LYS A 225 6.45 -1.42 -8.52
N PHE A 226 6.08 -2.39 -7.69
CA PHE A 226 4.70 -2.89 -7.55
C PHE A 226 3.73 -1.77 -7.13
N TYR A 227 4.05 -1.04 -6.05
CA TYR A 227 3.20 0.04 -5.56
C TYR A 227 3.12 1.23 -6.52
N LEU A 228 4.23 1.53 -7.20
CA LEU A 228 4.24 2.58 -8.20
C LEU A 228 3.42 2.19 -9.44
N ASN A 229 3.48 0.92 -9.87
CA ASN A 229 2.63 0.42 -10.96
C ASN A 229 1.15 0.58 -10.62
N PHE A 230 0.75 0.18 -9.42
CA PHE A 230 -0.62 0.43 -8.93
C PHE A 230 -0.98 1.92 -9.03
N THR A 231 -0.09 2.80 -8.60
CA THR A 231 -0.36 4.25 -8.63
C THR A 231 -0.41 4.83 -10.05
N VAL A 232 0.33 4.26 -11.00
CA VAL A 232 0.25 4.61 -12.43
C VAL A 232 -1.12 4.22 -12.99
N ASP A 233 -1.59 3.02 -12.69
CA ASP A 233 -2.88 2.50 -13.15
C ASP A 233 -4.06 3.28 -12.54
N GLU A 234 -3.93 3.70 -11.28
CA GLU A 234 -4.95 4.41 -10.52
C GLU A 234 -4.89 5.95 -10.65
N SER A 235 -3.96 6.48 -11.45
CA SER A 235 -3.86 7.92 -11.67
C SER A 235 -5.02 8.43 -12.52
N CYS A 236 -5.70 9.49 -12.07
CA CYS A 236 -6.69 10.18 -12.91
C CYS A 236 -6.08 10.83 -14.17
N GLY A 237 -4.77 11.01 -14.23
CA GLY A 237 -4.06 11.59 -15.38
C GLY A 237 -4.19 13.10 -15.53
N LYS A 238 -4.79 13.82 -14.58
CA LYS A 238 -5.06 15.27 -14.70
C LYS A 238 -3.80 16.15 -14.67
N CYS A 239 -2.96 16.00 -13.66
CA CYS A 239 -1.77 16.84 -13.51
C CYS A 239 -0.52 16.16 -14.09
N THR A 240 0.21 16.87 -14.96
CA THR A 240 1.47 16.42 -15.57
C THR A 240 2.49 15.80 -14.60
N PRO A 241 2.81 16.42 -13.45
CA PRO A 241 3.79 15.83 -12.53
C PRO A 241 3.41 14.44 -12.06
N CYS A 242 2.13 14.19 -11.75
CA CYS A 242 1.67 12.84 -11.41
C CYS A 242 1.61 11.93 -12.63
N ARG A 243 0.88 12.33 -13.70
CA ARG A 243 0.64 11.49 -14.89
C ARG A 243 1.93 11.01 -15.56
N VAL A 244 2.87 11.93 -15.76
CA VAL A 244 4.12 11.65 -16.47
C VAL A 244 5.19 11.20 -15.50
N GLY A 245 5.28 11.83 -14.32
CA GLY A 245 6.32 11.50 -13.33
C GLY A 245 6.19 10.09 -12.79
N THR A 246 4.98 9.61 -12.46
CA THR A 246 4.80 8.23 -11.96
C THR A 246 5.26 7.20 -12.99
N ARG A 247 4.88 7.38 -14.27
CA ARG A 247 5.33 6.51 -15.37
C ARG A 247 6.85 6.55 -15.56
N LYS A 248 7.45 7.73 -15.47
CA LYS A 248 8.90 7.86 -15.65
C LYS A 248 9.68 7.24 -14.49
N LEU A 249 9.21 7.40 -13.25
CA LEU A 249 9.75 6.68 -12.09
C LEU A 249 9.61 5.16 -12.27
N LEU A 250 8.45 4.69 -12.75
CA LEU A 250 8.22 3.25 -12.97
C LEU A 250 9.21 2.69 -14.00
N GLN A 251 9.42 3.39 -15.12
CA GLN A 251 10.41 3.00 -16.13
C GLN A 251 11.84 2.92 -15.58
N LEU A 252 12.22 3.81 -14.66
CA LEU A 252 13.53 3.78 -14.02
C LEU A 252 13.66 2.55 -13.10
N LEU A 253 12.62 2.23 -12.33
CA LEU A 253 12.58 1.02 -11.51
C LEU A 253 12.58 -0.26 -12.36
N GLU A 254 11.82 -0.29 -13.45
CA GLU A 254 11.84 -1.38 -14.43
C GLU A 254 13.24 -1.58 -14.99
N LYS A 255 13.89 -0.50 -15.45
CA LYS A 255 15.28 -0.51 -15.93
C LYS A 255 16.23 -1.12 -14.89
N ILE A 256 16.10 -0.75 -13.61
CA ILE A 256 16.91 -1.30 -12.51
C ILE A 256 16.61 -2.78 -12.28
N THR A 257 15.34 -3.19 -12.19
CA THR A 257 14.95 -4.59 -11.97
C THR A 257 15.22 -5.50 -13.17
N ASP A 258 15.42 -4.93 -14.36
CA ASP A 258 15.87 -5.61 -15.57
C ASP A 258 17.41 -5.74 -15.67
N GLY A 259 18.15 -5.22 -14.69
CA GLY A 259 19.61 -5.21 -14.69
C GLY A 259 20.25 -4.22 -15.66
N LYS A 260 19.45 -3.33 -16.23
CA LYS A 260 19.91 -2.26 -17.14
C LYS A 260 20.14 -0.94 -16.43
N GLY A 261 19.89 -0.87 -15.12
CA GLY A 261 20.07 0.35 -14.32
C GLY A 261 21.51 0.84 -14.28
N GLU A 262 21.64 2.16 -14.17
CA GLU A 262 22.87 2.93 -14.05
C GLU A 262 22.86 3.76 -12.77
N MET A 263 24.03 4.16 -12.26
CA MET A 263 24.14 4.95 -11.03
C MET A 263 23.39 6.29 -11.12
N GLU A 264 23.42 6.94 -12.29
CA GLU A 264 22.70 8.19 -12.55
C GLU A 264 21.18 8.05 -12.44
N ASP A 265 20.64 6.84 -12.59
CA ASP A 265 19.20 6.62 -12.49
C ASP A 265 18.71 6.89 -11.06
N LEU A 266 19.56 6.72 -10.04
CA LEU A 266 19.21 7.00 -8.64
C LEU A 266 18.99 8.50 -8.39
N GLU A 267 19.87 9.34 -8.95
CA GLU A 267 19.72 10.80 -8.88
C GLU A 267 18.46 11.25 -9.62
N LYS A 268 18.24 10.72 -10.84
CA LYS A 268 17.02 10.98 -11.64
C LYS A 268 15.75 10.58 -10.89
N ILE A 269 15.76 9.45 -10.16
CA ILE A 269 14.65 9.01 -9.31
C ILE A 269 14.40 10.02 -8.19
N GLN A 270 15.44 10.40 -7.45
CA GLN A 270 15.33 11.31 -6.30
C GLN A 270 14.80 12.69 -6.70
N ASP A 271 15.32 13.24 -7.79
CA ASP A 271 14.90 14.54 -8.33
C ASP A 271 13.44 14.50 -8.76
N LEU A 272 13.08 13.51 -9.58
CA LEU A 272 11.72 13.39 -10.10
C LEU A 272 10.71 13.18 -8.97
N ALA A 273 11.02 12.33 -8.00
CA ALA A 273 10.18 12.07 -6.84
C ALA A 273 9.94 13.35 -6.01
N THR A 274 10.98 14.18 -5.84
CA THR A 274 10.87 15.45 -5.11
C THR A 274 9.99 16.46 -5.84
N HIS A 275 10.13 16.57 -7.18
CA HIS A 275 9.26 17.43 -7.99
C HIS A 275 7.80 16.98 -7.98
N MET A 276 7.56 15.66 -8.02
CA MET A 276 6.21 15.12 -7.93
C MET A 276 5.53 15.45 -6.61
N LYS A 277 6.28 15.35 -5.50
CA LYS A 277 5.83 15.70 -4.15
C LYS A 277 5.35 17.15 -4.05
N SER A 278 6.11 18.09 -4.60
CA SER A 278 5.82 19.52 -4.49
C SER A 278 4.79 20.02 -5.51
N SER A 279 4.69 19.38 -6.68
CA SER A 279 3.96 19.94 -7.83
C SER A 279 2.66 19.20 -8.18
N SER A 280 2.40 18.03 -7.60
CA SER A 280 1.17 17.29 -7.87
C SER A 280 -0.06 17.93 -7.24
N LEU A 281 -1.18 17.87 -7.95
CA LEU A 281 -2.43 18.55 -7.59
C LEU A 281 -3.09 17.98 -6.32
N CYS A 282 -3.09 16.65 -6.16
CA CYS A 282 -3.75 15.97 -5.04
C CYS A 282 -2.76 15.11 -4.26
N ALA A 283 -3.18 14.70 -3.06
CA ALA A 283 -2.35 13.93 -2.14
C ALA A 283 -1.87 12.60 -2.75
N LEU A 284 -2.64 11.97 -3.64
CA LEU A 284 -2.20 10.76 -4.35
C LEU A 284 -0.91 11.01 -5.15
N GLY A 285 -0.90 12.04 -5.99
CA GLY A 285 0.29 12.36 -6.80
C GLY A 285 1.47 12.85 -5.94
N GLN A 286 1.19 13.54 -4.84
CA GLN A 286 2.21 14.00 -3.91
C GLN A 286 2.86 12.83 -3.14
N SER A 287 2.06 11.83 -2.73
CA SER A 287 2.54 10.67 -1.96
C SER A 287 2.99 9.49 -2.83
N ALA A 288 2.63 9.44 -4.11
CA ALA A 288 3.04 8.39 -5.05
C ALA A 288 4.54 8.02 -5.01
N PRO A 289 5.48 8.97 -4.81
CA PRO A 289 6.90 8.63 -4.72
C PRO A 289 7.37 8.09 -3.36
N ASN A 290 6.53 8.09 -2.32
CA ASN A 290 6.95 7.69 -0.96
C ASN A 290 7.51 6.27 -0.88
N PRO A 291 6.89 5.21 -1.48
CA PRO A 291 7.48 3.88 -1.45
C PRO A 291 8.91 3.92 -2.00
N VAL A 292 9.11 4.55 -3.15
CA VAL A 292 10.41 4.66 -3.83
C VAL A 292 11.44 5.40 -2.98
N LEU A 293 11.06 6.55 -2.42
CA LEU A 293 11.96 7.37 -1.60
C LEU A 293 12.36 6.64 -0.32
N SER A 294 11.39 6.03 0.38
CA SER A 294 11.67 5.28 1.61
C SER A 294 12.54 4.05 1.35
N THR A 295 12.30 3.30 0.25
CA THR A 295 13.14 2.15 -0.07
C THR A 295 14.53 2.55 -0.54
N LEU A 296 14.66 3.67 -1.26
CA LEU A 296 15.98 4.19 -1.65
C LEU A 296 16.78 4.63 -0.42
N GLN A 297 16.12 5.23 0.58
CA GLN A 297 16.74 5.67 1.82
C GLN A 297 17.19 4.49 2.70
N TYR A 298 16.33 3.51 2.93
CA TYR A 298 16.57 2.45 3.91
C TYR A 298 17.16 1.16 3.32
N PHE A 299 17.01 0.94 2.01
CA PHE A 299 17.44 -0.26 1.29
C PHE A 299 18.26 0.09 0.04
N GLY A 300 18.99 1.20 0.09
CA GLY A 300 19.81 1.67 -1.03
C GLY A 300 20.87 0.66 -1.47
N ASP A 301 21.33 -0.19 -0.56
CA ASP A 301 22.21 -1.33 -0.83
C ASP A 301 21.58 -2.32 -1.83
N GLU A 302 20.26 -2.58 -1.75
CA GLU A 302 19.58 -3.40 -2.75
C GLU A 302 19.59 -2.75 -4.13
N TYR A 303 19.36 -1.43 -4.21
CA TYR A 303 19.46 -0.69 -5.47
C TYR A 303 20.87 -0.78 -6.06
N LEU A 304 21.89 -0.65 -5.22
CA LEU A 304 23.29 -0.79 -5.63
C LEU A 304 23.60 -2.21 -6.12
N ALA A 305 23.09 -3.25 -5.46
CA ALA A 305 23.26 -4.64 -5.90
C ALA A 305 22.60 -4.90 -7.27
N HIS A 306 21.43 -4.29 -7.52
CA HIS A 306 20.75 -4.39 -8.83
C HIS A 306 21.54 -3.68 -9.93
N ILE A 307 22.15 -2.53 -9.61
CA ILE A 307 22.86 -1.68 -10.57
C ILE A 307 24.29 -2.18 -10.84
N LYS A 308 25.07 -2.45 -9.79
CA LYS A 308 26.50 -2.79 -9.87
C LYS A 308 26.72 -4.29 -10.04
N ASP A 309 26.12 -5.08 -9.15
CA ASP A 309 26.36 -6.53 -9.10
C ASP A 309 25.47 -7.32 -10.07
N LYS A 310 24.49 -6.63 -10.68
CA LYS A 310 23.48 -7.22 -11.56
C LYS A 310 22.82 -8.44 -10.92
N LYS A 311 22.50 -8.29 -9.62
CA LYS A 311 21.95 -9.33 -8.76
C LYS A 311 20.79 -8.78 -7.93
N CYS A 312 19.79 -9.63 -7.68
CA CYS A 312 18.72 -9.34 -6.75
C CYS A 312 18.96 -10.14 -5.45
N PRO A 313 19.31 -9.49 -4.32
CA PRO A 313 19.63 -10.21 -3.08
C PRO A 313 18.51 -11.13 -2.58
N ALA A 314 17.25 -10.71 -2.76
CA ALA A 314 16.07 -11.50 -2.41
C ALA A 314 15.66 -12.53 -3.49
N GLY A 315 16.32 -12.52 -4.66
CA GLY A 315 16.01 -13.43 -5.75
C GLY A 315 14.60 -13.26 -6.34
N VAL A 316 13.97 -12.09 -6.26
CA VAL A 316 12.62 -11.89 -6.83
C VAL A 316 12.68 -11.45 -8.29
N CYS A 317 13.62 -10.57 -8.64
CA CYS A 317 13.75 -10.01 -9.99
C CYS A 317 14.33 -11.04 -10.97
N LYS A 318 13.47 -11.62 -11.82
CA LYS A 318 13.81 -12.70 -12.77
C LYS A 318 15.06 -12.40 -13.62
N ASN A 319 15.17 -11.19 -14.15
CA ASN A 319 16.26 -10.77 -15.03
C ASN A 319 17.60 -10.61 -14.30
N LEU A 320 17.60 -10.62 -12.98
CA LEU A 320 18.78 -10.51 -12.12
C LEU A 320 19.16 -11.81 -11.42
N LEU A 321 18.42 -12.89 -11.69
CA LEU A 321 18.72 -14.19 -11.12
C LEU A 321 19.99 -14.78 -11.70
N GLN A 322 20.76 -15.42 -10.84
CA GLN A 322 21.85 -16.30 -11.25
C GLN A 322 21.61 -17.69 -10.66
N TYR A 323 21.91 -18.72 -11.44
CA TYR A 323 21.84 -20.10 -10.97
C TYR A 323 23.24 -20.66 -10.96
N GLU A 324 23.61 -21.30 -9.85
CA GLU A 324 24.91 -21.91 -9.68
C GLU A 324 24.75 -23.35 -9.22
N ILE A 325 25.58 -24.24 -9.75
CA ILE A 325 25.65 -25.63 -9.33
C ILE A 325 26.75 -25.76 -8.29
N VAL A 326 26.36 -26.13 -7.07
CA VAL A 326 27.29 -26.45 -5.97
C VAL A 326 27.94 -27.79 -6.27
N ALA A 327 29.24 -27.75 -6.58
CA ALA A 327 29.99 -28.92 -7.04
C ALA A 327 29.87 -30.12 -6.08
N ASP A 328 29.99 -29.87 -4.77
CA ASP A 328 29.98 -30.90 -3.73
C ASP A 328 28.64 -31.66 -3.63
N LYS A 329 27.54 -30.98 -3.95
CA LYS A 329 26.19 -31.56 -3.94
C LYS A 329 25.84 -32.22 -5.26
N CYS A 330 26.53 -31.87 -6.35
CA CYS A 330 26.21 -32.34 -7.68
C CYS A 330 26.72 -33.76 -7.92
N LYS A 331 25.80 -34.71 -8.17
CA LYS A 331 26.16 -36.11 -8.49
C LYS A 331 26.38 -36.38 -9.99
N GLY A 332 26.36 -35.34 -10.83
CA GLY A 332 26.60 -35.49 -12.27
C GLY A 332 25.55 -36.34 -13.01
N CYS A 333 24.27 -36.25 -12.61
CA CYS A 333 23.18 -37.06 -13.19
C CYS A 333 22.71 -36.60 -14.58
N THR A 334 23.20 -35.46 -15.08
CA THR A 334 22.87 -34.82 -16.38
C THR A 334 21.44 -34.32 -16.57
N LEU A 335 20.52 -34.57 -15.64
CA LEU A 335 19.11 -34.17 -15.76
C LEU A 335 18.92 -32.65 -15.95
N CYS A 336 19.69 -31.83 -15.25
CA CYS A 336 19.64 -30.37 -15.39
C CYS A 336 20.07 -29.92 -16.80
N ALA A 337 21.10 -30.54 -17.38
CA ALA A 337 21.60 -30.21 -18.72
C ALA A 337 20.64 -30.66 -19.82
N ARG A 338 20.09 -31.87 -19.72
CA ARG A 338 19.13 -32.40 -20.71
C ARG A 338 17.83 -31.59 -20.75
N ASN A 339 17.39 -31.09 -19.61
CA ASN A 339 16.17 -30.30 -19.50
C ASN A 339 16.41 -28.78 -19.62
N CYS A 340 17.64 -28.34 -19.92
CA CYS A 340 17.92 -26.91 -20.08
C CYS A 340 17.43 -26.44 -21.46
N PRO A 341 16.38 -25.59 -21.53
CA PRO A 341 15.84 -25.13 -22.82
C PRO A 341 16.83 -24.28 -23.62
N ALA A 342 17.79 -23.65 -22.94
CA ALA A 342 18.81 -22.82 -23.57
C ALA A 342 20.14 -23.55 -23.85
N GLY A 343 20.24 -24.84 -23.49
CA GLY A 343 21.50 -25.59 -23.59
C GLY A 343 22.65 -24.96 -22.78
N ALA A 344 22.32 -24.25 -21.71
CA ALA A 344 23.25 -23.43 -20.94
C ALA A 344 24.03 -24.21 -19.85
N ILE A 345 23.94 -25.54 -19.81
CA ILE A 345 24.59 -26.34 -18.76
C ILE A 345 25.51 -27.36 -19.40
N THR A 346 26.77 -27.34 -19.00
CA THR A 346 27.81 -28.25 -19.47
C THR A 346 28.27 -29.17 -18.33
N GLY A 347 28.74 -30.37 -18.67
CA GLY A 347 29.19 -31.35 -17.68
C GLY A 347 29.15 -32.77 -18.24
N THR A 348 29.85 -33.69 -17.59
CA THR A 348 29.87 -35.11 -17.95
C THR A 348 29.29 -35.97 -16.83
N VAL A 349 28.91 -37.20 -17.17
CA VAL A 349 28.32 -38.14 -16.21
C VAL A 349 29.29 -38.37 -15.04
N LYS A 350 28.77 -38.38 -13.81
CA LYS A 350 29.53 -38.46 -12.55
C LYS A 350 30.43 -37.26 -12.21
N ASN A 351 30.45 -36.21 -13.01
CA ASN A 351 31.19 -34.98 -12.70
C ASN A 351 30.24 -33.79 -12.42
N PRO A 352 30.66 -32.82 -11.59
CA PRO A 352 29.93 -31.58 -11.39
C PRO A 352 29.66 -30.87 -12.72
N HIS A 353 28.44 -30.35 -12.85
CA HIS A 353 28.02 -29.58 -14.02
C HIS A 353 28.19 -28.08 -13.75
N VAL A 354 28.32 -27.28 -14.80
CA VAL A 354 28.51 -25.83 -14.74
C VAL A 354 27.44 -25.15 -15.59
N ILE A 355 26.90 -24.03 -15.09
CA ILE A 355 25.94 -23.21 -15.82
C ILE A 355 26.70 -22.07 -16.50
N ASP A 356 26.57 -21.98 -17.82
CA ASP A 356 26.97 -20.84 -18.63
C ASP A 356 25.96 -19.71 -18.41
N THR A 357 26.38 -18.67 -17.70
CA THR A 357 25.51 -17.53 -17.33
C THR A 357 25.07 -16.72 -18.52
N ASP A 358 25.86 -16.68 -19.60
CA ASP A 358 25.57 -15.88 -20.79
C ASP A 358 24.50 -16.52 -21.65
N LYS A 359 24.42 -17.86 -21.64
CA LYS A 359 23.34 -18.62 -22.31
C LYS A 359 22.11 -18.81 -21.43
N CYS A 360 22.23 -18.64 -20.12
CA CYS A 360 21.15 -18.94 -19.19
C CYS A 360 19.98 -17.96 -19.32
N ILE A 361 18.82 -18.45 -19.76
CA ILE A 361 17.57 -17.66 -19.81
C ILE A 361 16.84 -17.55 -18.45
N LYS A 362 17.51 -17.94 -17.35
CA LYS A 362 17.05 -17.77 -15.97
C LYS A 362 15.67 -18.40 -15.67
N CYS A 363 15.34 -19.50 -16.34
CA CYS A 363 14.03 -20.15 -16.25
C CYS A 363 13.79 -21.00 -14.99
N GLY A 364 14.83 -21.35 -14.21
CA GLY A 364 14.69 -22.14 -12.98
C GLY A 364 14.38 -23.64 -13.18
N VAL A 365 14.24 -24.11 -14.42
CA VAL A 365 13.99 -25.53 -14.75
C VAL A 365 15.06 -26.46 -14.20
N CYS A 366 16.32 -26.01 -14.20
CA CYS A 366 17.43 -26.78 -13.66
C CYS A 366 17.28 -27.01 -12.15
N MET A 367 16.95 -25.97 -11.38
CA MET A 367 16.72 -26.02 -9.94
C MET A 367 15.54 -26.93 -9.58
N SER A 368 14.41 -26.78 -10.27
CA SER A 368 13.21 -27.59 -10.03
C SER A 368 13.41 -29.09 -10.29
N ASN A 369 14.28 -29.43 -11.24
CA ASN A 369 14.61 -30.82 -11.58
C ASN A 369 15.72 -31.42 -10.70
N CYS A 370 16.41 -30.62 -9.89
CA CYS A 370 17.54 -31.09 -9.10
C CYS A 370 17.08 -31.82 -7.84
N LYS A 371 17.01 -33.16 -7.90
CA LYS A 371 16.68 -34.01 -6.75
C LYS A 371 17.71 -33.98 -5.61
N PHE A 372 18.88 -33.40 -5.84
CA PHE A 372 19.99 -33.36 -4.89
C PHE A 372 20.16 -32.00 -4.20
N GLY A 373 19.31 -31.00 -4.53
CA GLY A 373 19.45 -29.64 -3.99
C GLY A 373 20.82 -29.02 -4.33
N ALA A 374 21.41 -29.41 -5.46
CA ALA A 374 22.73 -28.99 -5.88
C ALA A 374 22.73 -27.67 -6.67
N ILE A 375 21.56 -27.10 -6.96
CA ILE A 375 21.44 -25.82 -7.64
C ILE A 375 20.95 -24.78 -6.65
N ILE A 376 21.72 -23.72 -6.51
CA ILE A 376 21.38 -22.56 -5.70
C ILE A 376 21.02 -21.39 -6.61
N LYS A 377 20.09 -20.59 -6.13
CA LYS A 377 19.70 -19.32 -6.73
C LYS A 377 20.48 -18.22 -6.01
N LYS A 378 21.25 -17.45 -6.77
CA LYS A 378 21.98 -16.28 -6.29
C LYS A 378 21.26 -15.03 -6.76
#